data_AF-Q1QY12-F1
#
_entry.id   AF-Q1QY12-F1
#
_cell.length_a   1.000
_cell.length_b   1.000
_cell.length_c   1.000
_cell.angle_alpha   90.00
_cell.angle_beta   90.00
_cell.angle_gamma   90.00
#
_symmetry.space_group_name_H-M   'P 1'
#
loop_
_entity.id
_entity.type
_entity.pdbx_description
1 polymer ?
#
loop_
_entity_poly.entity_id
_entity_poly.type
_entity_poly.pdbx_seq_one_letter_code
_entity_poly.pdbx_strand_id
1 'polypeptide(L)'
;MIDPLKAWWAQQLVLCGWAFDPEPLSVSPDSAQARLALFDVRERGELGWRLVEACLSGQGGALRRLHALELLALAGAAGWLEGTQAQAWAAWLAADIQSQHDSLDAWLSALRRERGQVDWAQGDDGFLQACEALAQLEQESAGVTWDVLATWLAEAQAASRQPPWPSGSAGVWRLRAAFSPVLSATCEPSRDWPDVHRWLSEVWSIDDRDELIRLLLWLGGQGHRYTWDLDAQRLTVQGETARRRWQASLGEARDYGHVMLTFLSSGEPLEWAAWDWLRLADLAYAGWNAGWLERHEAETFAAHAGDLLMRRYRDWTTVAKAYQRGRSLFEGVDRRAEFAADWSALLNAASSPWQVPLDTLLDAPRRDASRSMIRKWRASAWQWVMALASVREPDLAYRQGIDRAPDRQRQDDARTYLHDMLGLDPAMGVAGLSRLWLPAQVHHLNQLAADAAHGALPETDTPTGRADPEAVRMRNELKHCARHAATIFMAEKYAFYLMMCADSGDYDRAALDELAESLRGVLSRFYTGPQALIDAWATWEAALPEGDEPSLVAEIRWHRDDPGSPFHWLDWH
;
A
#
# COMPACT_ATOMS: atom_id res chain seq x y z
N MET A 1 -36.71 -12.78 -29.30
CA MET A 1 -35.61 -13.74 -29.51
C MET A 1 -35.04 -14.01 -28.12
N ILE A 2 -34.98 -15.27 -27.70
CA ILE A 2 -34.49 -15.64 -26.37
C ILE A 2 -32.98 -15.42 -26.36
N ASP A 3 -32.45 -14.76 -25.33
CA ASP A 3 -31.01 -14.61 -25.12
C ASP A 3 -30.42 -15.97 -24.72
N PRO A 4 -29.53 -16.57 -25.54
CA PRO A 4 -28.98 -17.90 -25.27
C PRO A 4 -28.27 -18.01 -23.92
N LEU A 5 -27.58 -16.95 -23.48
CA LEU A 5 -26.88 -16.96 -22.20
C LEU A 5 -27.87 -17.03 -21.04
N LYS A 6 -28.91 -16.18 -21.06
CA LYS A 6 -29.90 -16.15 -19.98
C LYS A 6 -30.65 -17.46 -19.85
N ALA A 7 -31.06 -18.05 -20.97
CA ALA A 7 -31.76 -19.32 -20.96
C ALA A 7 -30.86 -20.48 -20.54
N TRP A 8 -29.59 -20.53 -20.96
CA TRP A 8 -28.64 -21.52 -20.46
C TRP A 8 -28.37 -21.36 -18.97
N TRP A 9 -28.18 -20.12 -18.50
CA TRP A 9 -27.95 -19.83 -17.09
C TRP A 9 -29.15 -20.26 -16.24
N ALA A 10 -30.37 -19.94 -16.66
CA ALA A 10 -31.61 -20.42 -16.05
C ALA A 10 -31.68 -21.95 -15.98
N GLN A 11 -31.30 -22.66 -17.05
CA GLN A 11 -31.21 -24.12 -17.05
C GLN A 11 -30.24 -24.61 -15.96
N GLN A 12 -29.08 -23.97 -15.81
CA GLN A 12 -28.11 -24.36 -14.77
C GLN A 12 -28.64 -24.10 -13.35
N LEU A 13 -29.40 -23.03 -13.12
CA LEU A 13 -29.96 -22.70 -11.80
C LEU A 13 -30.94 -23.76 -11.28
N VAL A 14 -31.56 -24.56 -12.15
CA VAL A 14 -32.39 -25.71 -11.76
C VAL A 14 -31.58 -26.73 -10.95
N LEU A 15 -30.29 -26.89 -11.25
CA LEU A 15 -29.37 -27.77 -10.49
C LEU A 15 -29.11 -27.24 -9.06
N CYS A 16 -29.37 -25.96 -8.80
CA CYS A 16 -29.35 -25.33 -7.48
C CYS A 16 -30.72 -25.36 -6.79
N GLY A 17 -31.69 -26.11 -7.31
CA GLY A 17 -33.05 -26.21 -6.75
C GLY A 17 -33.92 -24.97 -7.02
N TRP A 18 -33.62 -24.21 -8.07
CA TRP A 18 -34.49 -23.13 -8.52
C TRP A 18 -35.62 -23.68 -9.38
N ALA A 19 -36.78 -23.02 -9.35
CA ALA A 19 -37.80 -23.27 -10.35
C ALA A 19 -37.32 -22.79 -11.73
N PHE A 20 -37.71 -23.48 -12.78
CA PHE A 20 -37.33 -23.08 -14.14
C PHE A 20 -38.05 -21.77 -14.53
N ASP A 21 -37.28 -20.71 -14.69
CA ASP A 21 -37.70 -19.37 -15.14
C ASP A 21 -36.68 -18.85 -16.16
N PRO A 22 -37.08 -18.42 -17.37
CA PRO A 22 -36.14 -17.94 -18.40
C PRO A 22 -35.37 -16.67 -18.01
N GLU A 23 -35.77 -15.94 -16.97
CA GLU A 23 -35.02 -14.80 -16.45
C GLU A 23 -34.23 -15.20 -15.17
N PRO A 24 -32.89 -15.34 -15.25
CA PRO A 24 -32.08 -15.83 -14.13
C PRO A 24 -32.06 -14.89 -12.91
N LEU A 25 -32.47 -13.62 -13.08
CA LEU A 25 -32.54 -12.62 -12.02
C LEU A 25 -33.97 -12.41 -11.46
N SER A 26 -34.91 -13.33 -11.75
CA SER A 26 -36.34 -13.13 -11.44
C SER A 26 -36.74 -13.25 -9.97
N VAL A 27 -35.86 -13.79 -9.12
CA VAL A 27 -36.10 -13.90 -7.67
C VAL A 27 -36.19 -12.51 -7.05
N SER A 28 -37.07 -12.34 -6.05
CA SER A 28 -37.22 -11.05 -5.38
C SER A 28 -35.92 -10.64 -4.66
N PRO A 29 -35.61 -9.33 -4.58
CA PRO A 29 -34.39 -8.85 -3.90
C PRO A 29 -34.25 -9.37 -2.46
N ASP A 30 -35.34 -9.40 -1.69
CA ASP A 30 -35.34 -9.87 -0.30
C ASP A 30 -35.02 -11.37 -0.18
N SER A 31 -35.59 -12.20 -1.06
CA SER A 31 -35.30 -13.62 -1.09
C SER A 31 -33.87 -13.89 -1.57
N ALA A 32 -33.38 -13.11 -2.52
CA ALA A 32 -32.02 -13.20 -2.99
C ALA A 32 -31.01 -12.86 -1.87
N GLN A 33 -31.26 -11.78 -1.13
CA GLN A 33 -30.42 -11.38 0.00
C GLN A 33 -30.45 -12.40 1.15
N ALA A 34 -31.64 -12.95 1.48
CA ALA A 34 -31.75 -14.00 2.48
C ALA A 34 -30.95 -15.25 2.08
N ARG A 35 -30.98 -15.63 0.80
CA ARG A 35 -30.23 -16.79 0.30
C ARG A 35 -28.72 -16.55 0.24
N LEU A 36 -28.27 -15.34 -0.10
CA LEU A 36 -26.85 -14.95 0.01
C LEU A 36 -26.36 -15.06 1.46
N ALA A 37 -27.15 -14.59 2.43
CA ALA A 37 -26.81 -14.69 3.85
C ALA A 37 -26.73 -16.15 4.34
N LEU A 38 -27.55 -17.06 3.79
CA LEU A 38 -27.45 -18.51 4.08
C LEU A 38 -26.13 -19.11 3.59
N PHE A 39 -25.52 -18.54 2.55
CA PHE A 39 -24.19 -18.91 2.07
C PHE A 39 -23.05 -18.16 2.78
N ASP A 40 -23.38 -17.39 3.81
CA ASP A 40 -22.49 -16.48 4.53
C ASP A 40 -21.84 -15.39 3.64
N VAL A 41 -22.47 -15.10 2.51
CA VAL A 41 -22.08 -14.00 1.62
C VAL A 41 -22.86 -12.75 2.06
N ARG A 42 -22.23 -11.93 2.91
CA ARG A 42 -22.88 -10.75 3.53
C ARG A 42 -22.52 -9.42 2.88
N GLU A 43 -21.43 -9.39 2.13
CA GLU A 43 -20.93 -8.21 1.44
C GLU A 43 -20.34 -8.58 0.07
N ARG A 44 -20.22 -7.58 -0.82
CA ARG A 44 -19.67 -7.73 -2.17
C ARG A 44 -18.22 -8.20 -2.17
N GLY A 45 -17.46 -7.90 -1.13
CA GLY A 45 -16.10 -8.38 -0.95
C GLY A 45 -16.01 -9.92 -0.88
N GLU A 46 -16.83 -10.52 -0.03
CA GLU A 46 -16.95 -11.98 0.10
C GLU A 46 -17.44 -12.62 -1.20
N LEU A 47 -18.44 -12.01 -1.86
CA LEU A 47 -18.87 -12.45 -3.20
C LEU A 47 -17.69 -12.44 -4.18
N GLY A 48 -16.87 -11.38 -4.15
CA GLY A 48 -15.67 -11.26 -4.96
C GLY A 48 -14.69 -12.42 -4.73
N TRP A 49 -14.44 -12.80 -3.48
CA TRP A 49 -13.63 -13.97 -3.15
C TRP A 49 -14.19 -15.27 -3.71
N ARG A 50 -15.50 -15.51 -3.53
CA ARG A 50 -16.16 -16.71 -4.10
C ARG A 50 -16.03 -16.80 -5.62
N LEU A 51 -16.08 -15.66 -6.33
CA LEU A 51 -15.87 -15.61 -7.78
C LEU A 51 -14.41 -15.88 -8.18
N VAL A 52 -13.44 -15.43 -7.38
CA VAL A 52 -12.02 -15.77 -7.59
C VAL A 52 -11.80 -17.28 -7.38
N GLU A 53 -12.29 -17.83 -6.29
CA GLU A 53 -12.12 -19.25 -5.93
C GLU A 53 -12.85 -20.21 -6.87
N ALA A 54 -13.93 -19.74 -7.53
CA ALA A 54 -14.70 -20.52 -8.49
C ALA A 54 -13.83 -21.12 -9.60
N CYS A 55 -12.77 -20.41 -10.01
CA CYS A 55 -11.88 -20.82 -11.09
C CYS A 55 -10.50 -21.27 -10.60
N LEU A 56 -10.36 -21.57 -9.31
CA LEU A 56 -9.14 -22.16 -8.78
C LEU A 56 -9.09 -23.66 -9.12
N SER A 57 -7.98 -24.09 -9.70
CA SER A 57 -7.75 -25.51 -10.04
C SER A 57 -7.73 -26.39 -8.78
N GLY A 58 -8.35 -27.56 -8.85
CA GLY A 58 -8.40 -28.52 -7.76
C GLY A 58 -9.70 -29.31 -7.71
N GLN A 59 -9.87 -30.15 -6.69
CA GLN A 59 -11.11 -30.88 -6.44
C GLN A 59 -12.28 -29.91 -6.16
N GLY A 60 -13.49 -30.27 -6.58
CA GLY A 60 -14.70 -29.46 -6.36
C GLY A 60 -14.85 -28.27 -7.32
N GLY A 61 -14.08 -28.25 -8.42
CA GLY A 61 -14.05 -27.12 -9.33
C GLY A 61 -15.35 -26.96 -10.13
N ALA A 62 -16.04 -28.05 -10.48
CA ALA A 62 -17.33 -27.95 -11.17
C ALA A 62 -18.41 -27.41 -10.23
N LEU A 63 -18.48 -27.92 -8.99
CA LEU A 63 -19.44 -27.43 -7.99
C LEU A 63 -19.23 -25.97 -7.62
N ARG A 64 -17.98 -25.52 -7.46
CA ARG A 64 -17.70 -24.09 -7.18
C ARG A 64 -18.16 -23.19 -8.32
N ARG A 65 -18.02 -23.60 -9.59
CA ARG A 65 -18.52 -22.83 -10.74
C ARG A 65 -20.04 -22.81 -10.82
N LEU A 66 -20.70 -23.94 -10.57
CA LEU A 66 -22.17 -23.97 -10.49
C LEU A 66 -22.67 -23.04 -9.37
N HIS A 67 -22.02 -23.09 -8.22
CA HIS A 67 -22.35 -22.21 -7.11
C HIS A 67 -22.09 -20.73 -7.44
N ALA A 68 -21.01 -20.40 -8.14
CA ALA A 68 -20.76 -19.04 -8.61
C ALA A 68 -21.84 -18.53 -9.59
N LEU A 69 -22.38 -19.38 -10.47
CA LEU A 69 -23.53 -19.02 -11.31
C LEU A 69 -24.76 -18.66 -10.46
N GLU A 70 -25.01 -19.39 -9.38
CA GLU A 70 -26.09 -19.08 -8.44
C GLU A 70 -25.83 -17.78 -7.68
N LEU A 71 -24.61 -17.58 -7.16
CA LEU A 71 -24.23 -16.36 -6.45
C LEU A 71 -24.37 -15.11 -7.34
N LEU A 72 -24.01 -15.21 -8.62
CA LEU A 72 -24.20 -14.12 -9.59
C LEU A 72 -25.68 -13.79 -9.81
N ALA A 73 -26.55 -14.81 -9.82
CA ALA A 73 -27.98 -14.63 -10.05
C ALA A 73 -28.61 -13.93 -8.84
N LEU A 74 -28.24 -14.39 -7.64
CA LEU A 74 -28.65 -13.78 -6.39
C LEU A 74 -28.12 -12.35 -6.24
N ALA A 75 -26.85 -12.12 -6.57
CA ALA A 75 -26.24 -10.79 -6.49
C ALA A 75 -26.89 -9.81 -7.47
N GLY A 76 -27.22 -10.24 -8.69
CA GLY A 76 -27.97 -9.43 -9.64
C GLY A 76 -29.40 -9.13 -9.17
N ALA A 77 -30.11 -10.15 -8.66
CA ALA A 77 -31.47 -10.02 -8.14
C ALA A 77 -31.56 -9.13 -6.88
N ALA A 78 -30.58 -9.23 -5.97
CA ALA A 78 -30.46 -8.38 -4.78
C ALA A 78 -29.99 -6.95 -5.11
N GLY A 79 -29.67 -6.67 -6.38
CA GLY A 79 -29.14 -5.39 -6.84
C GLY A 79 -27.72 -5.11 -6.38
N TRP A 80 -26.98 -6.12 -5.91
CA TRP A 80 -25.57 -5.99 -5.55
C TRP A 80 -24.69 -5.83 -6.80
N LEU A 81 -25.09 -6.40 -7.93
CA LEU A 81 -24.47 -6.13 -9.23
C LEU A 81 -25.52 -5.54 -10.15
N GLU A 82 -25.11 -4.63 -11.04
CA GLU A 82 -25.99 -4.24 -12.14
C GLU A 82 -26.28 -5.45 -13.03
N GLY A 83 -27.49 -5.54 -13.61
CA GLY A 83 -27.89 -6.72 -14.39
C GLY A 83 -26.96 -7.01 -15.57
N THR A 84 -26.41 -5.97 -16.21
CA THR A 84 -25.40 -6.08 -17.27
C THR A 84 -24.08 -6.63 -16.76
N GLN A 85 -23.67 -6.26 -15.55
CA GLN A 85 -22.46 -6.76 -14.91
C GLN A 85 -22.60 -8.22 -14.48
N ALA A 86 -23.75 -8.60 -13.90
CA ALA A 86 -24.05 -9.98 -13.55
C ALA A 86 -24.06 -10.88 -14.80
N GLN A 87 -24.64 -10.40 -15.91
CA GLN A 87 -24.61 -11.10 -17.20
C GLN A 87 -23.20 -11.21 -17.78
N ALA A 88 -22.38 -10.16 -17.69
CA ALA A 88 -20.99 -10.22 -18.15
C ALA A 88 -20.19 -11.28 -17.36
N TRP A 89 -20.39 -11.36 -16.05
CA TRP A 89 -19.78 -12.39 -15.21
C TRP A 89 -20.28 -13.79 -15.58
N ALA A 90 -21.59 -13.96 -15.77
CA ALA A 90 -22.17 -15.23 -16.19
C ALA A 90 -21.65 -15.66 -17.56
N ALA A 91 -21.52 -14.74 -18.52
CA ALA A 91 -20.94 -14.99 -19.84
C ALA A 91 -19.49 -15.46 -19.73
N TRP A 92 -18.68 -14.78 -18.91
CA TRP A 92 -17.28 -15.15 -18.69
C TRP A 92 -17.15 -16.51 -18.00
N LEU A 93 -18.00 -16.81 -17.02
CA LEU A 93 -17.97 -18.09 -16.32
C LEU A 93 -18.48 -19.24 -17.21
N ALA A 94 -19.52 -18.99 -18.02
CA ALA A 94 -19.99 -19.95 -19.03
C ALA A 94 -18.91 -20.26 -20.06
N ALA A 95 -18.15 -19.24 -20.49
CA ALA A 95 -16.97 -19.39 -21.33
C ALA A 95 -15.89 -20.27 -20.69
N ASP A 96 -15.58 -20.05 -19.41
CA ASP A 96 -14.61 -20.87 -18.67
C ASP A 96 -15.08 -22.34 -18.58
N ILE A 97 -16.35 -22.57 -18.25
CA ILE A 97 -16.97 -23.91 -18.19
C ILE A 97 -16.89 -24.59 -19.56
N GLN A 98 -17.27 -23.90 -20.64
CA GLN A 98 -17.26 -24.45 -22.00
C GLN A 98 -15.84 -24.83 -22.43
N SER A 99 -14.83 -24.07 -22.04
CA SER A 99 -13.44 -24.37 -22.38
C SER A 99 -12.87 -25.62 -21.69
N GLN A 100 -13.50 -26.07 -20.61
CA GLN A 100 -13.07 -27.22 -19.80
C GLN A 100 -13.88 -28.50 -20.04
N HIS A 101 -15.01 -28.38 -20.72
CA HIS A 101 -15.94 -29.48 -20.96
C HIS A 101 -16.42 -29.49 -22.41
N ASP A 102 -16.28 -30.64 -23.07
CA ASP A 102 -16.61 -30.74 -24.50
C ASP A 102 -18.13 -30.84 -24.77
N SER A 103 -18.95 -31.09 -23.73
CA SER A 103 -20.41 -31.24 -23.86
C SER A 103 -21.14 -31.00 -22.53
N LEU A 104 -22.47 -30.81 -22.60
CA LEU A 104 -23.33 -30.76 -21.42
C LEU A 104 -23.22 -32.04 -20.58
N ASP A 105 -23.19 -33.21 -21.22
CA ASP A 105 -23.03 -34.49 -20.53
C ASP A 105 -21.70 -34.57 -19.76
N ALA A 106 -20.61 -34.03 -20.32
CA ALA A 106 -19.31 -33.99 -19.65
C ALA A 106 -19.36 -33.08 -18.41
N TRP A 107 -20.03 -31.92 -18.52
CA TRP A 107 -20.26 -30.99 -17.42
C TRP A 107 -21.11 -31.62 -16.30
N LEU A 108 -22.28 -32.17 -16.63
CA LEU A 108 -23.16 -32.85 -15.66
C LEU A 108 -22.48 -34.05 -15.01
N SER A 109 -21.65 -34.78 -15.75
CA SER A 109 -20.87 -35.89 -15.20
C SER A 109 -19.78 -35.43 -14.22
N ALA A 110 -19.15 -34.28 -14.47
CA ALA A 110 -18.20 -33.70 -13.53
C ALA A 110 -18.91 -33.27 -12.23
N LEU A 111 -20.05 -32.59 -12.34
CA LEU A 111 -20.86 -32.17 -11.19
C LEU A 111 -21.31 -33.35 -10.33
N ARG A 112 -21.87 -34.40 -10.95
CA ARG A 112 -22.30 -35.63 -10.23
C ARG A 112 -21.13 -36.29 -9.51
N ARG A 113 -19.96 -36.38 -10.15
CA ARG A 113 -18.77 -36.99 -9.56
C ARG A 113 -18.31 -36.24 -8.32
N GLU A 114 -18.28 -34.91 -8.37
CA GLU A 114 -17.87 -34.09 -7.25
C GLU A 114 -18.91 -34.10 -6.13
N ARG A 115 -20.21 -34.08 -6.45
CA ARG A 115 -21.29 -34.11 -5.46
C ARG A 115 -21.39 -35.44 -4.72
N GLY A 116 -21.23 -36.55 -5.43
CA GLY A 116 -21.18 -37.90 -4.83
C GLY A 116 -19.96 -38.15 -3.93
N GLN A 117 -18.95 -37.26 -3.93
CA GLN A 117 -17.84 -37.29 -2.98
C GLN A 117 -18.16 -36.52 -1.68
N VAL A 118 -19.14 -35.62 -1.72
CA VAL A 118 -19.47 -34.68 -0.62
C VAL A 118 -20.62 -35.19 0.25
N ASP A 119 -21.56 -35.97 -0.30
CA ASP A 119 -22.80 -36.29 0.43
C ASP A 119 -23.25 -37.76 0.28
N TRP A 120 -23.27 -38.51 1.39
CA TRP A 120 -23.87 -39.84 1.50
C TRP A 120 -25.15 -39.83 2.40
N ALA A 121 -25.55 -38.66 2.94
CA ALA A 121 -26.43 -38.59 4.11
C ALA A 121 -27.78 -37.89 3.89
N GLN A 122 -28.01 -37.17 2.78
CA GLN A 122 -29.32 -36.61 2.42
C GLN A 122 -29.77 -37.03 1.02
N GLY A 123 -31.09 -37.20 0.84
CA GLY A 123 -31.68 -37.68 -0.41
C GLY A 123 -31.38 -36.76 -1.59
N ASP A 124 -30.47 -37.19 -2.46
CA ASP A 124 -29.95 -36.45 -3.63
C ASP A 124 -30.86 -36.57 -4.88
N ASP A 125 -32.07 -37.10 -4.72
CA ASP A 125 -33.00 -37.41 -5.80
C ASP A 125 -33.32 -36.17 -6.66
N GLY A 126 -33.43 -34.98 -6.05
CA GLY A 126 -33.76 -33.75 -6.77
C GLY A 126 -32.64 -33.26 -7.70
N PHE A 127 -31.38 -33.41 -7.30
CA PHE A 127 -30.24 -32.99 -8.13
C PHE A 127 -30.03 -33.94 -9.31
N LEU A 128 -30.15 -35.26 -9.07
CA LEU A 128 -30.04 -36.26 -10.12
C LEU A 128 -31.18 -36.12 -11.15
N GLN A 129 -32.42 -35.92 -10.69
CA GLN A 129 -33.56 -35.65 -11.56
C GLN A 129 -33.34 -34.38 -12.40
N ALA A 130 -32.79 -33.32 -11.82
CA ALA A 130 -32.46 -32.10 -12.57
C ALA A 130 -31.37 -32.34 -13.64
N CYS A 131 -30.36 -33.15 -13.33
CA CYS A 131 -29.35 -33.54 -14.32
C CYS A 131 -29.97 -34.33 -15.49
N GLU A 132 -30.83 -35.30 -15.18
CA GLU A 132 -31.53 -36.10 -16.19
C GLU A 132 -32.45 -35.24 -17.06
N ALA A 133 -33.19 -34.32 -16.44
CA ALA A 133 -34.07 -33.39 -17.15
C ALA A 133 -33.29 -32.47 -18.09
N LEU A 134 -32.14 -31.93 -17.67
CA LEU A 134 -31.30 -31.10 -18.54
C LEU A 134 -30.69 -31.91 -19.70
N ALA A 135 -30.24 -33.14 -19.44
CA ALA A 135 -29.73 -34.02 -20.50
C ALA A 135 -30.83 -34.37 -21.52
N GLN A 136 -32.07 -34.60 -21.07
CA GLN A 136 -33.20 -34.83 -21.97
C GLN A 136 -33.53 -33.58 -22.80
N LEU A 137 -33.54 -32.39 -22.20
CA LEU A 137 -33.77 -31.13 -22.91
C LEU A 137 -32.72 -30.89 -24.01
N GLU A 138 -31.45 -31.23 -23.76
CA GLU A 138 -30.37 -31.19 -24.76
C GLU A 138 -30.66 -32.14 -25.93
N GLN A 139 -31.00 -33.40 -25.65
CA GLN A 139 -31.29 -34.42 -26.67
C GLN A 139 -32.49 -34.05 -27.54
N GLU A 140 -33.53 -33.47 -26.95
CA GLU A 140 -34.75 -33.05 -27.65
C GLU A 140 -34.59 -31.68 -28.35
N SER A 141 -33.44 -30.99 -28.17
CA SER A 141 -33.24 -29.61 -28.63
C SER A 141 -34.37 -28.67 -28.16
N ALA A 142 -34.93 -28.95 -26.98
CA ALA A 142 -36.10 -28.28 -26.40
C ALA A 142 -35.71 -27.07 -25.51
N GLY A 143 -34.44 -26.64 -25.56
CA GLY A 143 -33.89 -25.49 -24.83
C GLY A 143 -32.64 -24.93 -25.52
N VAL A 144 -31.81 -24.19 -24.79
CA VAL A 144 -30.48 -23.78 -25.29
C VAL A 144 -29.56 -24.98 -25.20
N THR A 145 -29.03 -25.41 -26.34
CA THR A 145 -28.08 -26.53 -26.40
C THR A 145 -26.65 -26.06 -26.15
N TRP A 146 -25.76 -27.00 -25.82
CA TRP A 146 -24.34 -26.72 -25.62
C TRP A 146 -23.70 -26.03 -26.83
N ASP A 147 -24.03 -26.49 -28.04
CA ASP A 147 -23.52 -25.93 -29.31
C ASP A 147 -24.04 -24.51 -29.58
N VAL A 148 -25.30 -24.24 -29.24
CA VAL A 148 -25.90 -22.90 -29.37
C VAL A 148 -25.21 -21.92 -28.42
N LEU A 149 -24.99 -22.33 -27.16
CA LEU A 149 -24.23 -21.54 -26.20
C LEU A 149 -22.79 -21.31 -26.68
N ALA A 150 -22.10 -22.34 -27.15
CA ALA A 150 -20.72 -22.24 -27.62
C ALA A 150 -20.59 -21.26 -28.79
N THR A 151 -21.53 -21.30 -29.74
CA THR A 151 -21.58 -20.36 -30.88
C THR A 151 -21.78 -18.93 -30.38
N TRP A 152 -22.74 -18.73 -29.48
CA TRP A 152 -23.01 -17.41 -28.90
C TRP A 152 -21.81 -16.86 -28.11
N LEU A 153 -21.17 -17.71 -27.29
CA LEU A 153 -19.99 -17.34 -26.51
C LEU A 153 -18.80 -17.01 -27.39
N ALA A 154 -18.59 -17.71 -28.51
CA ALA A 154 -17.52 -17.40 -29.45
C ALA A 154 -17.67 -15.99 -30.05
N GLU A 155 -18.90 -15.59 -30.37
CA GLU A 155 -19.22 -14.23 -30.84
C GLU A 155 -19.04 -13.19 -29.71
N ALA A 156 -19.52 -13.49 -28.50
CA ALA A 156 -19.41 -12.59 -27.35
C ALA A 156 -17.95 -12.42 -26.85
N GLN A 157 -17.17 -13.49 -26.79
CA GLN A 157 -15.77 -13.48 -26.35
C GLN A 157 -14.82 -12.77 -27.33
N ALA A 158 -15.21 -12.62 -28.60
CA ALA A 158 -14.45 -11.80 -29.54
C ALA A 158 -14.31 -10.35 -29.04
N ALA A 159 -15.20 -9.89 -28.15
CA ALA A 159 -15.14 -8.57 -27.54
C ALA A 159 -14.23 -8.49 -26.29
N SER A 160 -14.17 -9.51 -25.43
CA SER A 160 -13.27 -9.55 -24.26
C SER A 160 -13.12 -10.96 -23.68
N ARG A 161 -11.87 -11.34 -23.36
CA ARG A 161 -11.53 -12.59 -22.64
C ARG A 161 -11.25 -12.39 -21.15
N GLN A 162 -11.24 -11.15 -20.68
CA GLN A 162 -10.91 -10.85 -19.29
C GLN A 162 -12.15 -10.89 -18.40
N PRO A 163 -12.03 -11.35 -17.14
CA PRO A 163 -13.13 -11.27 -16.19
C PRO A 163 -13.57 -9.81 -15.98
N PRO A 164 -14.87 -9.54 -15.82
CA PRO A 164 -15.45 -8.20 -15.84
C PRO A 164 -15.30 -7.47 -14.49
N TRP A 165 -14.09 -7.50 -13.94
CA TRP A 165 -13.69 -6.62 -12.84
C TRP A 165 -13.75 -5.14 -13.26
N PRO A 166 -13.88 -4.21 -12.30
CA PRO A 166 -13.78 -2.79 -12.57
C PRO A 166 -12.55 -2.43 -13.42
N SER A 167 -12.76 -1.54 -14.40
CA SER A 167 -11.75 -1.07 -15.34
C SER A 167 -11.73 0.47 -15.38
N GLY A 168 -10.89 1.06 -16.24
CA GLY A 168 -10.69 2.51 -16.25
C GLY A 168 -10.10 3.00 -14.92
N SER A 169 -10.66 4.07 -14.35
CA SER A 169 -10.17 4.62 -13.07
C SER A 169 -10.33 3.65 -11.90
N ALA A 170 -11.45 2.92 -11.84
CA ALA A 170 -11.74 1.93 -10.81
C ALA A 170 -10.84 0.67 -10.91
N GLY A 171 -10.08 0.50 -11.99
CA GLY A 171 -9.12 -0.62 -12.12
C GLY A 171 -8.02 -0.61 -11.06
N VAL A 172 -7.78 0.53 -10.39
CA VAL A 172 -6.83 0.62 -9.28
C VAL A 172 -7.21 -0.25 -8.08
N TRP A 173 -8.50 -0.54 -7.90
CA TRP A 173 -9.00 -1.35 -6.79
C TRP A 173 -8.61 -2.83 -6.86
N ARG A 174 -7.97 -3.26 -7.96
CA ARG A 174 -7.26 -4.55 -8.02
C ARG A 174 -6.21 -4.68 -6.91
N LEU A 175 -5.63 -3.57 -6.44
CA LEU A 175 -4.72 -3.56 -5.28
C LEU A 175 -5.40 -4.07 -4.00
N ARG A 176 -6.67 -3.70 -3.78
CA ARG A 176 -7.43 -4.10 -2.59
C ARG A 176 -7.77 -5.59 -2.57
N ALA A 177 -7.67 -6.28 -3.70
CA ALA A 177 -7.97 -7.71 -3.77
C ALA A 177 -7.14 -8.55 -2.79
N ALA A 178 -5.97 -8.07 -2.34
CA ALA A 178 -5.19 -8.66 -1.25
C ALA A 178 -5.96 -8.82 0.08
N PHE A 179 -7.00 -8.01 0.30
CA PHE A 179 -7.86 -8.04 1.47
C PHE A 179 -9.27 -8.48 1.10
N SER A 180 -9.84 -7.83 0.08
CA SER A 180 -11.23 -8.04 -0.34
C SER A 180 -11.44 -7.47 -1.76
N PRO A 181 -11.73 -8.33 -2.76
CA PRO A 181 -11.92 -7.91 -4.16
C PRO A 181 -13.08 -6.92 -4.32
N VAL A 182 -12.87 -5.91 -5.15
CA VAL A 182 -13.89 -4.88 -5.44
C VAL A 182 -14.60 -5.23 -6.75
N LEU A 183 -15.88 -5.57 -6.64
CA LEU A 183 -16.70 -5.97 -7.79
C LEU A 183 -17.28 -4.78 -8.56
N SER A 184 -17.61 -3.67 -7.89
CA SER A 184 -18.24 -2.52 -8.52
C SER A 184 -17.31 -1.31 -8.62
N ALA A 185 -17.50 -0.48 -9.64
CA ALA A 185 -16.87 0.83 -9.73
C ALA A 185 -17.58 1.89 -8.86
N THR A 186 -18.70 1.53 -8.24
CA THR A 186 -19.43 2.35 -7.26
C THR A 186 -19.21 1.78 -5.86
N CYS A 187 -19.30 2.65 -4.86
CA CYS A 187 -19.20 2.30 -3.47
C CYS A 187 -20.57 2.47 -2.81
N GLU A 188 -21.08 1.40 -2.21
CA GLU A 188 -22.29 1.39 -1.41
C GLU A 188 -21.97 0.79 -0.04
N PRO A 189 -21.81 1.62 1.01
CA PRO A 189 -21.26 1.15 2.29
C PRO A 189 -22.01 -0.03 2.91
N SER A 190 -23.34 -0.09 2.76
CA SER A 190 -24.17 -1.19 3.26
C SER A 190 -23.96 -2.53 2.54
N ARG A 191 -23.29 -2.55 1.40
CA ARG A 191 -23.01 -3.74 0.57
C ARG A 191 -21.53 -4.02 0.44
N ASP A 192 -20.69 -2.99 0.50
CA ASP A 192 -19.26 -3.07 0.27
C ASP A 192 -18.45 -3.19 1.56
N TRP A 193 -18.84 -2.48 2.63
CA TRP A 193 -18.16 -2.55 3.93
C TRP A 193 -19.03 -1.97 5.09
N PRO A 194 -20.05 -2.69 5.57
CA PRO A 194 -21.04 -2.16 6.52
C PRO A 194 -20.44 -1.65 7.83
N ASP A 195 -19.40 -2.33 8.33
CA ASP A 195 -18.76 -2.04 9.62
C ASP A 195 -17.47 -1.20 9.49
N VAL A 196 -17.28 -0.49 8.36
CA VAL A 196 -16.03 0.24 8.06
C VAL A 196 -15.63 1.25 9.15
N HIS A 197 -16.58 2.00 9.71
CA HIS A 197 -16.29 2.97 10.78
C HIS A 197 -15.79 2.30 12.05
N ARG A 198 -16.41 1.17 12.42
CA ARG A 198 -16.00 0.39 13.57
C ARG A 198 -14.59 -0.18 13.36
N TRP A 199 -14.32 -0.70 12.17
CA TRP A 199 -13.01 -1.22 11.82
C TRP A 199 -11.93 -0.13 11.82
N LEU A 200 -12.21 1.06 11.26
CA LEU A 200 -11.30 2.20 11.28
C LEU A 200 -10.95 2.63 12.73
N SER A 201 -11.96 2.70 13.61
CA SER A 201 -11.74 3.08 15.01
C SER A 201 -11.05 1.98 15.82
N GLU A 202 -11.54 0.73 15.79
CA GLU A 202 -11.04 -0.35 16.64
C GLU A 202 -9.69 -0.93 16.17
N VAL A 203 -9.44 -1.00 14.86
CA VAL A 203 -8.22 -1.62 14.30
C VAL A 203 -7.13 -0.60 14.03
N TRP A 204 -7.50 0.60 13.59
CA TRP A 204 -6.54 1.63 13.19
C TRP A 204 -6.53 2.86 14.10
N SER A 205 -7.47 2.99 15.04
CA SER A 205 -7.62 4.20 15.86
C SER A 205 -7.82 5.47 15.02
N ILE A 206 -8.55 5.34 13.92
CA ILE A 206 -8.90 6.44 13.03
C ILE A 206 -10.38 6.77 13.22
N ASP A 207 -10.65 7.95 13.77
CA ASP A 207 -12.01 8.41 14.05
C ASP A 207 -12.49 9.50 13.08
N ASP A 208 -11.59 10.05 12.25
CA ASP A 208 -11.91 11.12 11.32
C ASP A 208 -11.09 11.10 10.01
N ARG A 209 -11.50 11.96 9.08
CA ARG A 209 -10.86 12.15 7.78
C ARG A 209 -9.40 12.61 7.89
N ASP A 210 -9.09 13.46 8.85
CA ASP A 210 -7.77 14.10 8.91
C ASP A 210 -6.71 13.11 9.36
N GLU A 211 -7.06 12.27 10.34
CA GLU A 211 -6.24 11.14 10.77
C GLU A 211 -6.05 10.12 9.65
N LEU A 212 -7.11 9.82 8.89
CA LEU A 212 -6.99 8.97 7.71
C LEU A 212 -5.98 9.54 6.69
N ILE A 213 -6.07 10.82 6.35
CA ILE A 213 -5.16 11.47 5.40
C ILE A 213 -3.70 11.41 5.90
N ARG A 214 -3.46 11.70 7.19
CA ARG A 214 -2.13 11.60 7.80
C ARG A 214 -1.56 10.19 7.65
N LEU A 215 -2.35 9.18 8.00
CA LEU A 215 -1.93 7.79 7.89
C LEU A 215 -1.65 7.36 6.45
N LEU A 216 -2.48 7.77 5.48
CA LEU A 216 -2.25 7.50 4.05
C LEU A 216 -0.94 8.12 3.56
N LEU A 217 -0.64 9.35 3.95
CA LEU A 217 0.61 10.04 3.60
C LEU A 217 1.82 9.38 4.28
N TRP A 218 1.68 8.94 5.53
CA TRP A 218 2.73 8.24 6.27
C TRP A 218 3.03 6.87 5.66
N LEU A 219 2.02 6.04 5.36
CA LEU A 219 2.20 4.74 4.70
C LEU A 219 2.86 4.88 3.32
N GLY A 220 2.50 5.91 2.55
CA GLY A 220 3.16 6.21 1.28
C GLY A 220 4.61 6.67 1.48
N GLY A 221 4.85 7.50 2.50
CA GLY A 221 6.12 8.17 2.78
C GLY A 221 7.21 7.30 3.41
N GLN A 222 6.93 6.78 4.61
CA GLN A 222 7.87 6.00 5.43
C GLN A 222 7.27 4.66 5.84
N GLY A 223 6.06 4.67 6.41
CA GLY A 223 5.38 3.48 6.91
C GLY A 223 6.20 2.72 7.95
N HIS A 224 5.85 1.46 8.19
CA HIS A 224 6.62 0.59 9.07
C HIS A 224 7.95 0.16 8.43
N ARG A 225 7.99 0.11 7.09
CA ARG A 225 9.19 -0.31 6.35
C ARG A 225 10.43 0.52 6.67
N TYR A 226 10.28 1.81 6.99
CA TYR A 226 11.40 2.69 7.33
C TYR A 226 12.27 2.11 8.45
N THR A 227 11.66 1.83 9.60
CA THR A 227 12.37 1.28 10.76
C THR A 227 12.91 -0.12 10.45
N TRP A 228 12.14 -0.95 9.75
CA TRP A 228 12.56 -2.30 9.40
C TRP A 228 13.78 -2.33 8.47
N ASP A 229 13.83 -1.43 7.48
CA ASP A 229 14.96 -1.30 6.55
C ASP A 229 16.25 -0.88 7.29
N LEU A 230 16.13 0.08 8.21
CA LEU A 230 17.24 0.56 9.02
C LEU A 230 17.76 -0.52 9.98
N ASP A 231 16.85 -1.23 10.64
CA ASP A 231 17.21 -2.37 11.49
C ASP A 231 17.88 -3.47 10.67
N ALA A 232 17.31 -3.84 9.53
CA ALA A 232 17.86 -4.86 8.65
C ALA A 232 19.26 -4.50 8.14
N GLN A 233 19.48 -3.27 7.70
CA GLN A 233 20.78 -2.77 7.27
C GLN A 233 21.81 -2.83 8.40
N ARG A 234 21.44 -2.34 9.59
CA ARG A 234 22.28 -2.33 10.79
C ARG A 234 22.66 -3.75 11.23
N LEU A 235 21.69 -4.64 11.29
CA LEU A 235 21.88 -6.02 11.76
C LEU A 235 22.68 -6.86 10.76
N THR A 236 22.58 -6.58 9.46
CA THR A 236 23.34 -7.28 8.42
C THR A 236 24.84 -7.22 8.67
N VAL A 237 25.37 -6.07 9.09
CA VAL A 237 26.81 -5.87 9.34
C VAL A 237 27.24 -6.25 10.76
N GLN A 238 26.30 -6.45 11.69
CA GLN A 238 26.58 -6.78 13.08
C GLN A 238 26.81 -8.28 13.31
N GLY A 239 27.69 -8.60 14.26
CA GLY A 239 27.91 -9.97 14.74
C GLY A 239 26.80 -10.48 15.66
N GLU A 240 26.80 -11.79 15.91
CA GLU A 240 25.74 -12.47 16.67
C GLU A 240 25.51 -11.90 18.08
N THR A 241 26.58 -11.52 18.79
CA THR A 241 26.46 -10.93 20.13
C THR A 241 25.72 -9.59 20.10
N ALA A 242 25.98 -8.74 19.11
CA ALA A 242 25.29 -7.46 18.95
C ALA A 242 23.82 -7.67 18.58
N ARG A 243 23.52 -8.61 17.68
CA ARG A 243 22.15 -8.99 17.31
C ARG A 243 21.33 -9.48 18.50
N ARG A 244 21.93 -10.32 19.38
CA ARG A 244 21.26 -10.79 20.62
C ARG A 244 20.98 -9.64 21.59
N ARG A 245 21.91 -8.69 21.73
CA ARG A 245 21.71 -7.50 22.57
C ARG A 245 20.60 -6.60 22.03
N TRP A 246 20.59 -6.35 20.72
CA TRP A 246 19.53 -5.60 20.05
C TRP A 246 18.16 -6.26 20.25
N GLN A 247 18.06 -7.58 20.04
CA GLN A 247 16.79 -8.28 20.24
C GLN A 247 16.33 -8.18 21.71
N ALA A 248 17.25 -8.26 22.67
CA ALA A 248 16.93 -8.11 24.09
C ALA A 248 16.49 -6.68 24.46
N SER A 249 16.91 -5.65 23.71
CA SER A 249 16.51 -4.26 23.98
C SER A 249 15.12 -3.89 23.44
N LEU A 250 14.51 -4.73 22.60
CA LEU A 250 13.21 -4.42 21.97
C LEU A 250 12.00 -4.50 22.91
N GLY A 251 12.15 -5.02 24.13
CA GLY A 251 11.05 -5.13 25.09
C GLY A 251 9.87 -5.93 24.52
N GLU A 252 8.71 -5.28 24.39
CA GLU A 252 7.48 -5.88 23.84
C GLU A 252 7.59 -6.22 22.35
N ALA A 253 8.48 -5.56 21.59
CA ALA A 253 8.71 -5.83 20.17
C ALA A 253 9.71 -6.99 19.91
N ARG A 254 9.91 -7.88 20.90
CA ARG A 254 10.87 -8.98 20.80
C ARG A 254 10.53 -10.00 19.71
N ASP A 255 9.25 -10.22 19.46
CA ASP A 255 8.75 -11.18 18.47
C ASP A 255 9.06 -10.69 17.04
N TYR A 256 8.85 -9.41 16.76
CA TYR A 256 9.37 -8.75 15.55
C TYR A 256 10.87 -9.00 15.37
N GLY A 257 11.66 -8.78 16.44
CA GLY A 257 13.11 -9.00 16.40
C GLY A 257 13.49 -10.45 16.10
N HIS A 258 12.70 -11.42 16.60
CA HIS A 258 12.91 -12.84 16.28
C HIS A 258 12.68 -13.14 14.80
N VAL A 259 11.60 -12.60 14.21
CA VAL A 259 11.31 -12.75 12.78
C VAL A 259 12.39 -12.10 11.92
N MET A 260 12.81 -10.87 12.24
CA MET A 260 13.87 -10.17 11.52
C MET A 260 15.18 -10.98 11.48
N LEU A 261 15.61 -11.53 12.62
CA LEU A 261 16.81 -12.37 12.68
C LEU A 261 16.64 -13.71 11.93
N THR A 262 15.42 -14.24 11.89
CA THR A 262 15.08 -15.44 11.11
C THR A 262 15.20 -15.16 9.61
N PHE A 263 14.72 -14.01 9.13
CA PHE A 263 14.88 -13.61 7.73
C PHE A 263 16.34 -13.40 7.36
N LEU A 264 17.11 -12.70 8.21
CA LEU A 264 18.55 -12.49 8.02
C LEU A 264 19.33 -13.80 7.94
N SER A 265 19.06 -14.75 8.82
CA SER A 265 19.77 -16.04 8.86
C SER A 265 19.38 -16.99 7.74
N SER A 266 18.13 -16.92 7.26
CA SER A 266 17.67 -17.73 6.12
C SER A 266 18.03 -17.15 4.76
N GLY A 267 18.60 -15.93 4.70
CA GLY A 267 18.99 -15.28 3.44
C GLY A 267 17.81 -14.82 2.59
N GLU A 268 16.64 -14.59 3.22
CA GLU A 268 15.48 -14.03 2.52
C GLU A 268 15.77 -12.63 1.98
N PRO A 269 15.12 -12.24 0.86
CA PRO A 269 15.08 -10.84 0.46
C PRO A 269 14.50 -9.97 1.58
N LEU A 270 15.29 -9.02 2.05
CA LEU A 270 14.92 -8.03 3.06
C LEU A 270 14.11 -6.92 2.40
N GLU A 271 12.89 -7.26 2.00
CA GLU A 271 12.00 -6.38 1.25
C GLU A 271 10.54 -6.63 1.62
N TRP A 272 9.85 -5.56 2.02
CA TRP A 272 8.52 -5.60 2.63
C TRP A 272 7.64 -4.36 2.35
N ALA A 273 8.06 -3.44 1.46
CA ALA A 273 7.33 -2.18 1.23
C ALA A 273 5.85 -2.36 0.81
N ALA A 274 5.53 -3.47 0.14
CA ALA A 274 4.16 -3.85 -0.23
C ALA A 274 3.21 -3.93 0.97
N TRP A 275 3.71 -4.22 2.18
CA TRP A 275 2.93 -4.20 3.42
C TRP A 275 2.27 -2.86 3.69
N ASP A 276 3.01 -1.76 3.50
CA ASP A 276 2.46 -0.42 3.71
C ASP A 276 1.62 0.03 2.52
N TRP A 277 2.07 -0.23 1.28
CA TRP A 277 1.40 0.31 0.10
C TRP A 277 0.09 -0.40 -0.26
N LEU A 278 -0.05 -1.71 0.00
CA LEU A 278 -1.36 -2.36 -0.16
C LEU A 278 -2.34 -1.87 0.91
N ARG A 279 -1.90 -1.66 2.15
CA ARG A 279 -2.75 -1.10 3.23
C ARG A 279 -3.13 0.36 2.96
N LEU A 280 -2.27 1.14 2.30
CA LEU A 280 -2.63 2.48 1.81
C LEU A 280 -3.83 2.38 0.86
N ALA A 281 -3.80 1.46 -0.12
CA ALA A 281 -4.93 1.28 -1.04
C ALA A 281 -6.21 0.81 -0.33
N ASP A 282 -6.09 -0.09 0.66
CA ASP A 282 -7.24 -0.56 1.45
C ASP A 282 -7.85 0.55 2.31
N LEU A 283 -7.03 1.35 2.99
CA LEU A 283 -7.47 2.51 3.77
C LEU A 283 -8.08 3.61 2.90
N ALA A 284 -7.58 3.82 1.68
CA ALA A 284 -8.21 4.75 0.74
C ALA A 284 -9.63 4.29 0.37
N TYR A 285 -9.83 2.99 0.17
CA TYR A 285 -11.15 2.42 -0.06
C TYR A 285 -12.05 2.50 1.18
N ALA A 286 -11.49 2.25 2.36
CA ALA A 286 -12.19 2.40 3.64
C ALA A 286 -12.67 3.85 3.83
N GLY A 287 -11.82 4.83 3.55
CA GLY A 287 -12.17 6.25 3.57
C GLY A 287 -13.29 6.63 2.61
N TRP A 288 -13.34 5.99 1.44
CA TRP A 288 -14.45 6.18 0.50
C TRP A 288 -15.76 5.58 1.04
N ASN A 289 -15.71 4.37 1.61
CA ASN A 289 -16.88 3.72 2.24
C ASN A 289 -17.38 4.47 3.47
N ALA A 290 -16.47 5.04 4.26
CA ALA A 290 -16.79 5.88 5.41
C ALA A 290 -17.33 7.27 5.03
N GLY A 291 -17.32 7.63 3.75
CA GLY A 291 -17.72 8.96 3.27
C GLY A 291 -16.73 10.08 3.65
N TRP A 292 -15.51 9.74 4.07
CA TRP A 292 -14.46 10.70 4.42
C TRP A 292 -13.64 11.15 3.22
N LEU A 293 -13.51 10.28 2.21
CA LEU A 293 -12.85 10.60 0.95
C LEU A 293 -13.87 10.60 -0.19
N GLU A 294 -13.72 11.58 -1.08
CA GLU A 294 -14.42 11.51 -2.37
C GLU A 294 -13.83 10.39 -3.23
N ARG A 295 -14.65 9.85 -4.15
CA ARG A 295 -14.22 8.78 -5.06
C ARG A 295 -12.90 9.09 -5.76
N HIS A 296 -12.77 10.29 -6.35
CA HIS A 296 -11.57 10.66 -7.09
C HIS A 296 -10.34 10.76 -6.17
N GLU A 297 -10.50 11.27 -4.96
CA GLU A 297 -9.42 11.36 -3.97
C GLU A 297 -8.95 9.96 -3.55
N ALA A 298 -9.90 9.08 -3.21
CA ALA A 298 -9.61 7.69 -2.85
C ALA A 298 -8.92 6.91 -3.98
N GLU A 299 -9.43 6.99 -5.21
CA GLU A 299 -8.82 6.37 -6.39
C GLU A 299 -7.40 6.92 -6.63
N THR A 300 -7.17 8.21 -6.36
CA THR A 300 -5.86 8.85 -6.58
C THR A 300 -4.85 8.45 -5.50
N PHE A 301 -5.26 8.26 -4.23
CA PHE A 301 -4.40 7.67 -3.19
C PHE A 301 -4.06 6.22 -3.50
N ALA A 302 -5.05 5.41 -3.88
CA ALA A 302 -4.80 4.03 -4.31
C ALA A 302 -3.87 3.99 -5.54
N ALA A 303 -3.98 4.95 -6.46
CA ALA A 303 -3.10 5.06 -7.62
C ALA A 303 -1.68 5.49 -7.22
N HIS A 304 -1.50 6.20 -6.11
CA HIS A 304 -0.17 6.46 -5.57
C HIS A 304 0.48 5.18 -5.05
N ALA A 305 -0.24 4.36 -4.28
CA ALA A 305 0.24 3.02 -3.90
C ALA A 305 0.61 2.16 -5.12
N GLY A 306 -0.23 2.17 -6.16
CA GLY A 306 0.07 1.50 -7.42
C GLY A 306 1.35 2.00 -8.09
N ASP A 307 1.57 3.32 -8.16
CA ASP A 307 2.80 3.90 -8.73
C ASP A 307 4.05 3.47 -7.95
N LEU A 308 3.97 3.41 -6.62
CA LEU A 308 5.08 2.94 -5.77
C LEU A 308 5.37 1.45 -6.00
N LEU A 309 4.32 0.61 -6.01
CA LEU A 309 4.45 -0.82 -6.27
C LEU A 309 5.07 -1.10 -7.65
N MET A 310 4.59 -0.41 -8.70
CA MET A 310 5.09 -0.56 -10.08
C MET A 310 6.56 -0.12 -10.24
N ARG A 311 7.08 0.76 -9.37
CA ARG A 311 8.49 1.17 -9.38
C ARG A 311 9.40 0.17 -8.67
N ARG A 312 8.90 -0.47 -7.60
CA ARG A 312 9.69 -1.35 -6.73
C ARG A 312 9.65 -2.81 -7.17
N TYR A 313 8.51 -3.27 -7.67
CA TYR A 313 8.22 -4.67 -7.94
C TYR A 313 7.99 -4.95 -9.41
N ARG A 314 8.38 -6.15 -9.84
CA ARG A 314 8.25 -6.58 -11.23
C ARG A 314 6.85 -7.14 -11.53
N ASP A 315 6.28 -7.87 -10.57
CA ASP A 315 5.05 -8.63 -10.75
C ASP A 315 4.30 -8.85 -9.43
N TRP A 316 3.06 -9.32 -9.51
CA TRP A 316 2.20 -9.60 -8.34
C TRP A 316 2.77 -10.65 -7.40
N THR A 317 3.55 -11.63 -7.90
CA THR A 317 4.18 -12.63 -7.03
C THR A 317 5.22 -11.99 -6.12
N THR A 318 6.03 -11.06 -6.65
CA THR A 318 7.00 -10.32 -5.84
C THR A 318 6.32 -9.40 -4.82
N VAL A 319 5.20 -8.76 -5.18
CA VAL A 319 4.36 -7.97 -4.27
C VAL A 319 3.82 -8.84 -3.13
N ALA A 320 3.18 -9.96 -3.44
CA ALA A 320 2.60 -10.88 -2.45
C ALA A 320 3.66 -11.39 -1.46
N LYS A 321 4.84 -11.78 -1.94
CA LYS A 321 5.94 -12.25 -1.08
C LYS A 321 6.46 -11.15 -0.16
N ALA A 322 6.60 -9.93 -0.67
CA ALA A 322 7.01 -8.78 0.14
C ALA A 322 5.98 -8.43 1.20
N TYR A 323 4.69 -8.44 0.84
CA TYR A 323 3.61 -8.26 1.81
C TYR A 323 3.63 -9.35 2.89
N GLN A 324 3.78 -10.63 2.53
CA GLN A 324 3.82 -11.72 3.51
C GLN A 324 4.95 -11.55 4.53
N ARG A 325 6.13 -11.09 4.08
CA ARG A 325 7.25 -10.78 4.99
C ARG A 325 6.94 -9.59 5.90
N GLY A 326 6.39 -8.50 5.36
CA GLY A 326 5.99 -7.36 6.18
C GLY A 326 4.90 -7.71 7.20
N ARG A 327 3.92 -8.54 6.80
CA ARG A 327 2.91 -9.11 7.71
C ARG A 327 3.55 -9.91 8.83
N SER A 328 4.55 -10.72 8.50
CA SER A 328 5.28 -11.52 9.48
C SER A 328 6.02 -10.64 10.50
N LEU A 329 6.66 -9.56 10.04
CA LEU A 329 7.34 -8.60 10.91
C LEU A 329 6.35 -7.88 11.82
N PHE A 330 5.22 -7.43 11.27
CA PHE A 330 4.20 -6.71 12.02
C PHE A 330 3.52 -7.59 13.08
N GLU A 331 3.16 -8.82 12.73
CA GLU A 331 2.50 -9.76 13.64
C GLU A 331 3.48 -10.48 14.58
N GLY A 332 4.79 -10.35 14.36
CA GLY A 332 5.82 -11.03 15.17
C GLY A 332 5.92 -12.54 14.95
N VAL A 333 5.31 -13.08 13.89
CA VAL A 333 5.29 -14.51 13.57
C VAL A 333 5.67 -14.74 12.11
N ASP A 334 6.55 -15.69 11.82
CA ASP A 334 6.92 -16.03 10.43
C ASP A 334 5.75 -16.72 9.70
N ARG A 335 5.08 -15.96 8.83
CA ARG A 335 3.90 -16.39 8.06
C ARG A 335 4.26 -16.94 6.68
N ARG A 336 5.55 -17.10 6.32
CA ARG A 336 5.94 -17.51 4.95
C ARG A 336 5.39 -18.88 4.56
N ALA A 337 5.21 -19.78 5.52
CA ALA A 337 4.62 -21.11 5.28
C ALA A 337 3.15 -21.04 4.80
N GLU A 338 2.43 -19.97 5.12
CA GLU A 338 1.02 -19.77 4.76
C GLU A 338 0.86 -19.20 3.34
N PHE A 339 1.95 -18.84 2.66
CA PHE A 339 1.92 -18.12 1.38
C PHE A 339 1.03 -18.78 0.30
N ALA A 340 1.10 -20.10 0.16
CA ALA A 340 0.29 -20.80 -0.82
C ALA A 340 -1.21 -20.74 -0.49
N ALA A 341 -1.57 -20.83 0.79
CA ALA A 341 -2.96 -20.72 1.22
C ALA A 341 -3.49 -19.30 1.01
N ASP A 342 -2.71 -18.29 1.40
CA ASP A 342 -3.12 -16.88 1.35
C ASP A 342 -3.22 -16.33 -0.09
N TRP A 343 -2.32 -16.75 -0.99
CA TRP A 343 -2.15 -16.06 -2.28
C TRP A 343 -2.51 -16.88 -3.51
N SER A 344 -2.72 -18.20 -3.40
CA SER A 344 -2.94 -19.04 -4.59
C SER A 344 -4.17 -18.62 -5.40
N ALA A 345 -5.27 -18.24 -4.74
CA ALA A 345 -6.47 -17.75 -5.40
C ALA A 345 -6.16 -16.51 -6.26
N LEU A 346 -5.52 -15.48 -5.70
CA LEU A 346 -5.18 -14.26 -6.43
C LEU A 346 -4.13 -14.48 -7.51
N LEU A 347 -3.11 -15.30 -7.27
CA LEU A 347 -2.02 -15.48 -8.23
C LEU A 347 -2.39 -16.42 -9.38
N ASN A 348 -3.22 -17.44 -9.11
CA ASN A 348 -3.39 -18.57 -10.03
C ASN A 348 -4.80 -18.73 -10.60
N ALA A 349 -5.86 -18.21 -9.95
CA ALA A 349 -7.20 -18.37 -10.48
C ALA A 349 -7.40 -17.55 -11.76
N ALA A 350 -8.02 -18.15 -12.78
CA ALA A 350 -8.28 -17.48 -14.07
C ALA A 350 -9.23 -16.27 -13.92
N SER A 351 -10.13 -16.31 -12.94
CA SER A 351 -11.04 -15.22 -12.60
C SER A 351 -10.38 -14.12 -11.75
N SER A 352 -9.12 -14.28 -11.32
CA SER A 352 -8.51 -13.33 -10.39
C SER A 352 -8.37 -11.92 -10.97
N PRO A 353 -8.59 -10.86 -10.15
CA PRO A 353 -8.30 -9.49 -10.55
C PRO A 353 -6.80 -9.23 -10.79
N TRP A 354 -5.90 -10.16 -10.43
CA TRP A 354 -4.47 -10.06 -10.69
C TRP A 354 -4.01 -10.77 -11.97
N GLN A 355 -4.93 -11.32 -12.77
CA GLN A 355 -4.64 -11.81 -14.13
C GLN A 355 -4.40 -10.68 -15.16
N VAL A 356 -3.79 -9.59 -14.70
CA VAL A 356 -3.30 -8.47 -15.50
C VAL A 356 -1.86 -8.17 -15.06
N PRO A 357 -0.94 -7.83 -15.98
CA PRO A 357 0.42 -7.46 -15.60
C PRO A 357 0.45 -6.24 -14.66
N LEU A 358 1.28 -6.27 -13.62
CA LEU A 358 1.38 -5.18 -12.62
C LEU A 358 1.74 -3.84 -13.28
N ASP A 359 2.62 -3.85 -14.30
CA ASP A 359 3.06 -2.68 -15.05
C ASP A 359 1.95 -2.03 -15.91
N THR A 360 0.81 -2.72 -16.08
CA THR A 360 -0.38 -2.21 -16.79
C THR A 360 -1.47 -1.71 -15.85
N LEU A 361 -1.30 -1.81 -14.53
CA LEU A 361 -2.30 -1.42 -13.53
C LEU A 361 -2.76 0.03 -13.69
N LEU A 362 -1.80 0.94 -13.94
CA LEU A 362 -2.04 2.37 -14.11
C LEU A 362 -1.52 2.86 -15.46
N ASP A 363 -2.36 3.59 -16.18
CA ASP A 363 -1.91 4.37 -17.34
C ASP A 363 -1.10 5.61 -16.92
N ALA A 364 -0.47 6.27 -17.89
CA ALA A 364 0.32 7.47 -17.62
C ALA A 364 -0.50 8.61 -16.98
N PRO A 365 -1.71 8.96 -17.47
CA PRO A 365 -2.50 10.03 -16.86
C PRO A 365 -2.83 9.80 -15.38
N ARG A 366 -3.20 8.58 -14.99
CA ARG A 366 -3.49 8.25 -13.58
C ARG A 366 -2.25 8.32 -12.70
N ARG A 367 -1.10 7.86 -13.20
CA ARG A 367 0.19 8.00 -12.49
C ARG A 367 0.55 9.47 -12.30
N ASP A 368 0.41 10.29 -13.33
CA ASP A 368 0.76 11.72 -13.23
C ASP A 368 -0.21 12.48 -12.31
N ALA A 369 -1.50 12.12 -12.33
CA ALA A 369 -2.49 12.66 -11.40
C ALA A 369 -2.17 12.31 -9.95
N SER A 370 -1.83 11.03 -9.65
CA SER A 370 -1.48 10.61 -8.29
C SER A 370 -0.22 11.30 -7.78
N ARG A 371 0.82 11.38 -8.61
CA ARG A 371 2.06 12.11 -8.29
C ARG A 371 1.80 13.60 -8.04
N SER A 372 0.93 14.21 -8.84
CA SER A 372 0.56 15.63 -8.68
C SER A 372 -0.22 15.86 -7.40
N MET A 373 -1.14 14.96 -7.03
CA MET A 373 -1.89 15.04 -5.78
C MET A 373 -0.96 14.95 -4.56
N ILE A 374 -0.02 14.00 -4.54
CA ILE A 374 0.90 13.86 -3.41
C ILE A 374 1.83 15.07 -3.29
N ARG A 375 2.27 15.67 -4.40
CA ARG A 375 3.00 16.94 -4.36
C ARG A 375 2.15 18.09 -3.83
N LYS A 376 0.85 18.15 -4.16
CA LYS A 376 -0.07 19.16 -3.59
C LYS A 376 -0.20 19.03 -2.08
N TRP A 377 -0.35 17.81 -1.56
CA TRP A 377 -0.33 17.56 -0.11
C TRP A 377 0.99 18.00 0.55
N ARG A 378 2.08 18.02 -0.22
CA ARG A 378 3.43 18.36 0.22
C ARG A 378 3.91 19.74 -0.23
N ALA A 379 3.01 20.60 -0.72
CA ALA A 379 3.38 21.85 -1.38
C ALA A 379 3.85 22.94 -0.39
N SER A 380 3.38 22.89 0.86
CA SER A 380 3.79 23.86 1.90
C SER A 380 5.26 23.73 2.25
N ALA A 381 5.95 24.85 2.51
CA ALA A 381 7.32 24.81 3.04
C ALA A 381 7.45 24.07 4.38
N TRP A 382 6.39 23.95 5.17
CA TRP A 382 6.41 23.11 6.38
C TRP A 382 6.68 21.64 6.09
N GLN A 383 6.34 21.17 4.89
CA GLN A 383 6.59 19.79 4.49
C GLN A 383 8.09 19.57 4.24
N TRP A 384 8.85 20.60 3.87
CA TRP A 384 10.31 20.58 3.86
C TRP A 384 10.88 20.52 5.27
N VAL A 385 10.37 21.38 6.17
CA VAL A 385 10.79 21.40 7.58
C VAL A 385 10.56 20.03 8.22
N MET A 386 9.37 19.45 8.04
CA MET A 386 9.04 18.12 8.55
C MET A 386 9.89 17.02 7.93
N ALA A 387 10.09 17.02 6.60
CA ALA A 387 10.91 15.99 5.96
C ALA A 387 12.34 15.98 6.51
N LEU A 388 12.95 17.15 6.69
CA LEU A 388 14.29 17.29 7.28
C LEU A 388 14.32 16.87 8.75
N ALA A 389 13.43 17.43 9.57
CA ALA A 389 13.37 17.12 11.00
C ALA A 389 13.06 15.64 11.27
N SER A 390 12.28 14.99 10.40
CA SER A 390 11.90 13.58 10.54
C SER A 390 13.03 12.58 10.37
N VAL A 391 14.18 12.99 9.80
CA VAL A 391 15.35 12.11 9.75
C VAL A 391 15.93 11.91 11.15
N ARG A 392 15.87 12.93 12.00
CA ARG A 392 16.31 12.88 13.41
C ARG A 392 15.20 12.38 14.33
N GLU A 393 13.97 12.84 14.14
CA GLU A 393 12.79 12.39 14.89
C GLU A 393 11.76 11.74 13.94
N PRO A 394 11.87 10.44 13.63
CA PRO A 394 11.01 9.74 12.66
C PRO A 394 9.50 9.93 12.88
N ASP A 395 9.06 10.04 14.13
CA ASP A 395 7.64 10.22 14.49
C ASP A 395 7.03 11.50 13.89
N LEU A 396 7.86 12.53 13.62
CA LEU A 396 7.39 13.76 12.97
C LEU A 396 6.85 13.52 11.55
N ALA A 397 7.30 12.46 10.87
CA ALA A 397 6.78 12.12 9.55
C ALA A 397 5.29 11.74 9.58
N TYR A 398 4.74 11.33 10.73
CA TYR A 398 3.30 11.05 10.83
C TYR A 398 2.44 12.32 10.69
N ARG A 399 3.01 13.50 10.94
CA ARG A 399 2.31 14.80 10.92
C ARG A 399 2.16 15.41 9.53
N GLN A 400 2.49 14.65 8.47
CA GLN A 400 2.38 15.09 7.09
C GLN A 400 0.93 15.40 6.69
N GLY A 401 0.77 16.33 5.74
CA GLY A 401 -0.56 16.75 5.26
C GLY A 401 -1.22 17.79 6.16
N ILE A 402 -2.23 17.37 6.92
CA ILE A 402 -3.13 18.29 7.64
C ILE A 402 -2.52 18.69 8.98
N ASP A 403 -2.32 20.00 9.16
CA ASP A 403 -1.75 20.58 10.37
C ASP A 403 -2.62 20.29 11.59
N ARG A 404 -2.00 19.81 12.65
CA ARG A 404 -2.64 19.47 13.92
C ARG A 404 -1.91 20.19 15.03
N ALA A 405 -2.68 20.88 15.87
CA ALA A 405 -2.14 21.50 17.06
C ALA A 405 -1.49 20.42 17.95
N PRO A 406 -0.25 20.65 18.41
CA PRO A 406 0.42 19.76 19.33
C PRO A 406 -0.39 19.63 20.62
N ASP A 407 -0.35 18.45 21.24
CA ASP A 407 -0.91 18.28 22.58
C ASP A 407 -0.09 19.02 23.63
N ARG A 408 -0.61 19.12 24.86
CA ARG A 408 0.06 19.85 25.94
C ARG A 408 1.41 19.26 26.31
N GLN A 409 1.55 17.93 26.25
CA GLN A 409 2.82 17.28 26.58
C GLN A 409 3.90 17.70 25.59
N ARG A 410 3.60 17.64 24.29
CA ARG A 410 4.53 18.07 23.23
C ARG A 410 4.83 19.57 23.33
N GLN A 411 3.84 20.41 23.66
CA GLN A 411 4.08 21.84 23.90
C GLN A 411 5.07 22.09 25.04
N ASP A 412 4.92 21.39 26.16
CA ASP A 412 5.78 21.56 27.33
C ASP A 412 7.19 20.99 27.08
N ASP A 413 7.29 19.86 26.38
CA ASP A 413 8.57 19.29 25.94
C ASP A 413 9.29 20.25 24.98
N ALA A 414 8.55 20.87 24.06
CA ALA A 414 9.08 21.88 23.15
C ALA A 414 9.60 23.12 23.88
N ARG A 415 8.84 23.65 24.84
CA ARG A 415 9.27 24.79 25.67
C ARG A 415 10.54 24.46 26.45
N THR A 416 10.57 23.29 27.06
CA THR A 416 11.72 22.82 27.84
C THR A 416 12.96 22.71 26.94
N TYR A 417 12.83 22.10 25.77
CA TYR A 417 13.94 22.00 24.82
C TYR A 417 14.45 23.38 24.36
N LEU A 418 13.54 24.27 23.95
CA LEU A 418 13.91 25.61 23.48
C LEU A 418 14.63 26.43 24.56
N HIS A 419 14.15 26.37 25.80
CA HIS A 419 14.74 27.10 26.92
C HIS A 419 16.06 26.47 27.37
N ASP A 420 16.07 25.17 27.68
CA ASP A 420 17.20 24.51 28.35
C ASP A 420 18.34 24.19 27.38
N MET A 421 18.03 23.79 26.13
CA MET A 421 19.05 23.39 25.14
C MET A 421 19.49 24.55 24.25
N LEU A 422 18.59 25.45 23.88
CA LEU A 422 18.89 26.53 22.93
C LEU A 422 18.95 27.92 23.57
N GLY A 423 18.50 28.08 24.82
CA GLY A 423 18.41 29.39 25.46
C GLY A 423 17.47 30.36 24.74
N LEU A 424 16.46 29.85 24.03
CA LEU A 424 15.51 30.64 23.26
C LEU A 424 14.31 31.03 24.14
N ASP A 425 14.22 32.32 24.45
CA ASP A 425 13.06 32.95 25.08
C ASP A 425 12.05 33.43 24.02
N PRO A 426 10.76 33.06 24.11
CA PRO A 426 9.71 33.54 23.20
C PRO A 426 9.64 35.07 23.08
N ALA A 427 10.06 35.83 24.09
CA ALA A 427 10.12 37.30 24.05
C ALA A 427 11.10 37.84 22.99
N MET A 428 12.08 37.05 22.57
CA MET A 428 12.97 37.40 21.44
C MET A 428 12.31 37.21 20.07
N GLY A 429 11.15 36.54 20.02
CA GLY A 429 10.46 36.16 18.79
C GLY A 429 11.34 35.37 17.82
N VAL A 430 10.97 35.39 16.54
CA VAL A 430 11.72 34.69 15.46
C VAL A 430 13.13 35.25 15.22
N ALA A 431 13.45 36.43 15.75
CA ALA A 431 14.80 36.99 15.67
C ALA A 431 15.80 36.19 16.51
N GLY A 432 15.36 35.61 17.63
CA GLY A 432 16.16 34.66 18.41
C GLY A 432 16.50 33.41 17.58
N LEU A 433 15.50 32.81 16.94
CA LEU A 433 15.66 31.65 16.08
C LEU A 433 16.55 31.95 14.86
N SER A 434 16.39 33.11 14.23
CA SER A 434 17.17 33.53 13.05
C SER A 434 18.68 33.57 13.33
N ARG A 435 19.11 33.76 14.58
CA ARG A 435 20.54 33.73 14.97
C ARG A 435 21.15 32.34 14.92
N LEU A 436 20.33 31.29 14.98
CA LEU A 436 20.78 29.90 14.86
C LEU A 436 21.02 29.49 13.40
N TRP A 437 20.65 30.35 12.45
CA TRP A 437 21.10 30.22 11.06
C TRP A 437 22.50 30.84 10.91
N LEU A 438 23.53 30.00 10.77
CA LEU A 438 24.95 30.35 10.80
C LEU A 438 25.63 30.27 9.40
N PRO A 439 25.32 31.17 8.45
CA PRO A 439 25.85 31.10 7.09
C PRO A 439 27.38 31.26 7.02
N ALA A 440 27.98 31.96 7.98
CA ALA A 440 29.44 32.07 8.08
C ALA A 440 30.11 30.71 8.36
N GLN A 441 29.49 29.87 9.19
CA GLN A 441 29.96 28.52 9.46
C GLN A 441 29.88 27.66 8.18
N VAL A 442 28.76 27.73 7.45
CA VAL A 442 28.60 27.04 6.16
C VAL A 442 29.66 27.47 5.15
N HIS A 443 29.94 28.77 5.04
CA HIS A 443 31.00 29.28 4.16
C HIS A 443 32.37 28.72 4.56
N HIS A 444 32.67 28.73 5.86
CA HIS A 444 33.92 28.17 6.38
C HIS A 444 34.06 26.67 6.10
N LEU A 445 33.00 25.89 6.30
CA LEU A 445 32.99 24.46 5.98
C LEU A 445 33.23 24.20 4.50
N ASN A 446 32.54 24.93 3.61
CA ASN A 446 32.77 24.83 2.16
C ASN A 446 34.22 25.16 1.80
N GLN A 447 34.81 26.19 2.42
CA GLN A 447 36.20 26.56 2.20
C GLN A 447 37.16 25.46 2.69
N LEU A 448 36.95 24.92 3.89
CA LEU A 448 37.76 23.82 4.42
C LEU A 448 37.70 22.58 3.52
N ALA A 449 36.52 22.23 3.00
CA ALA A 449 36.36 21.12 2.07
C ALA A 449 37.11 21.37 0.76
N ALA A 450 37.05 22.60 0.23
CA ALA A 450 37.80 22.99 -0.96
C ALA A 450 39.32 22.94 -0.71
N ASP A 451 39.81 23.51 0.40
CA ASP A 451 41.23 23.51 0.75
C ASP A 451 41.74 22.08 0.97
N ALA A 452 40.94 21.22 1.61
CA ALA A 452 41.23 19.79 1.77
C ALA A 452 41.37 19.07 0.42
N ALA A 453 40.49 19.36 -0.54
CA ALA A 453 40.53 18.77 -1.87
C ALA A 453 41.74 19.23 -2.71
N HIS A 454 42.22 20.46 -2.49
CA HIS A 454 43.39 21.02 -3.18
C HIS A 454 44.72 20.79 -2.43
N GLY A 455 44.69 20.18 -1.25
CA GLY A 455 45.89 19.99 -0.43
C GLY A 455 46.44 21.31 0.15
N ALA A 456 45.58 22.31 0.35
CA ALA A 456 45.93 23.64 0.86
C ALA A 456 45.70 23.80 2.37
N LEU A 457 45.39 22.71 3.09
CA LEU A 457 45.20 22.74 4.54
C LEU A 457 46.52 23.01 5.29
N PRO A 458 46.47 23.68 6.47
CA PRO A 458 47.65 23.95 7.28
C PRO A 458 48.43 22.69 7.71
N GLU A 459 49.74 22.85 7.94
CA GLU A 459 50.62 21.81 8.47
C GLU A 459 50.12 21.31 9.85
N THR A 460 50.26 20.01 10.10
CA THR A 460 49.77 19.35 11.32
C THR A 460 50.79 19.29 12.44
N ASP A 461 52.08 19.51 12.12
CA ASP A 461 53.18 19.62 13.08
C ASP A 461 53.62 21.08 13.11
N THR A 462 53.44 21.75 14.25
CA THR A 462 53.77 23.17 14.43
C THR A 462 54.77 23.34 15.57
N PRO A 463 55.51 24.46 15.64
CA PRO A 463 56.41 24.73 16.78
C PRO A 463 55.71 24.71 18.15
N THR A 464 54.39 24.89 18.19
CA THR A 464 53.56 24.88 19.39
C THR A 464 52.97 23.52 19.75
N GLY A 465 53.15 22.50 18.90
CA GLY A 465 52.66 21.15 19.13
C GLY A 465 52.12 20.46 17.88
N ARG A 466 51.70 19.21 18.06
CA ARG A 466 51.10 18.36 17.03
C ARG A 466 49.59 18.31 17.19
N ALA A 467 48.87 18.43 16.07
CA ALA A 467 47.43 18.25 16.06
C ALA A 467 47.06 16.79 16.39
N ASP A 468 45.90 16.62 17.01
CA ASP A 468 45.33 15.29 17.29
C ASP A 468 45.15 14.49 15.98
N PRO A 469 45.65 13.24 15.89
CA PRO A 469 45.56 12.44 14.66
C PRO A 469 44.14 12.21 14.15
N GLU A 470 43.15 12.09 15.05
CA GLU A 470 41.75 11.91 14.67
C GLU A 470 41.16 13.19 14.09
N ALA A 471 41.40 14.35 14.72
CA ALA A 471 41.04 15.64 14.15
C ALA A 471 41.67 15.88 12.77
N VAL A 472 42.93 15.46 12.56
CA VAL A 472 43.61 15.53 11.26
C VAL A 472 42.93 14.63 10.22
N ARG A 473 42.54 13.40 10.62
CA ARG A 473 41.80 12.47 9.74
C ARG A 473 40.48 13.09 9.28
N MET A 474 39.65 13.55 10.21
CA MET A 474 38.36 14.20 9.93
C MET A 474 38.53 15.42 9.01
N ARG A 475 39.49 16.29 9.34
CA ARG A 475 39.82 17.47 8.52
C ARG A 475 40.19 17.09 7.09
N ASN A 476 40.98 16.03 6.90
CA ASN A 476 41.39 15.58 5.57
C ASN A 476 40.24 14.88 4.81
N GLU A 477 39.30 14.25 5.52
CA GLU A 477 38.11 13.61 4.93
C GLU A 477 37.12 14.63 4.34
N LEU A 478 37.15 15.89 4.78
CA LEU A 478 36.34 16.99 4.22
C LEU A 478 36.53 17.17 2.71
N LYS A 479 37.64 16.70 2.11
CA LYS A 479 37.84 16.73 0.65
C LYS A 479 36.71 16.06 -0.13
N HIS A 480 36.03 15.06 0.45
CA HIS A 480 34.90 14.38 -0.19
C HIS A 480 33.65 15.28 -0.25
N CYS A 481 33.57 16.28 0.62
CA CYS A 481 32.47 17.23 0.68
C CYS A 481 32.63 18.39 -0.32
N ALA A 482 33.79 18.54 -0.98
CA ALA A 482 34.09 19.73 -1.81
C ALA A 482 33.13 19.99 -2.97
N ARG A 483 32.36 18.97 -3.39
CA ARG A 483 31.34 19.06 -4.46
C ARG A 483 29.94 19.35 -3.94
N HIS A 484 29.76 19.38 -2.63
CA HIS A 484 28.46 19.46 -1.96
C HIS A 484 28.42 20.70 -1.07
N ALA A 485 27.43 21.58 -1.28
CA ALA A 485 27.25 22.72 -0.39
C ALA A 485 26.95 22.23 1.05
N ALA A 486 27.63 22.79 2.05
CA ALA A 486 27.44 22.50 3.48
C ALA A 486 26.10 23.02 4.04
N THR A 487 25.31 23.73 3.25
CA THR A 487 24.05 24.36 3.68
C THR A 487 23.09 23.37 4.34
N ILE A 488 23.01 22.14 3.84
CA ILE A 488 22.13 21.09 4.37
C ILE A 488 22.50 20.66 5.80
N PHE A 489 23.79 20.63 6.12
CA PHE A 489 24.27 20.27 7.47
C PHE A 489 23.71 21.21 8.54
N MET A 490 23.60 22.51 8.21
CA MET A 490 22.96 23.50 9.08
C MET A 490 21.44 23.47 8.99
N ALA A 491 20.89 23.24 7.80
CA ALA A 491 19.45 23.26 7.55
C ALA A 491 18.70 22.14 8.30
N GLU A 492 19.33 20.99 8.48
CA GLU A 492 18.80 19.86 9.27
C GLU A 492 18.41 20.30 10.70
N LYS A 493 19.37 20.78 11.48
CA LYS A 493 19.13 21.31 12.83
C LYS A 493 18.17 22.48 12.85
N TYR A 494 18.32 23.39 11.90
CA TYR A 494 17.45 24.56 11.83
C TYR A 494 15.99 24.18 11.58
N ALA A 495 15.73 23.17 10.74
CA ALA A 495 14.39 22.64 10.52
C ALA A 495 13.82 22.04 11.81
N PHE A 496 14.63 21.31 12.57
CA PHE A 496 14.22 20.81 13.88
C PHE A 496 13.87 21.95 14.85
N TYR A 497 14.67 23.01 14.90
CA TYR A 497 14.39 24.17 15.76
C TYR A 497 13.11 24.90 15.36
N LEU A 498 12.86 25.05 14.05
CA LEU A 498 11.59 25.58 13.54
C LEU A 498 10.40 24.74 13.99
N MET A 499 10.53 23.40 13.95
CA MET A 499 9.50 22.49 14.45
C MET A 499 9.25 22.69 15.94
N MET A 500 10.30 22.81 16.75
CA MET A 500 10.13 23.03 18.19
C MET A 500 9.49 24.39 18.51
N CYS A 501 9.83 25.45 17.79
CA CYS A 501 9.17 26.75 17.93
C CYS A 501 7.68 26.70 17.52
N ALA A 502 7.33 25.95 16.48
CA ALA A 502 5.94 25.73 16.12
C ALA A 502 5.20 24.91 17.19
N ASP A 503 5.85 23.87 17.71
CA ASP A 503 5.28 22.95 18.69
C ASP A 503 5.05 23.60 20.05
N SER A 504 5.85 24.60 20.44
CA SER A 504 5.62 25.31 21.71
C SER A 504 4.34 26.16 21.70
N GLY A 505 3.90 26.62 20.52
CA GLY A 505 2.78 27.53 20.36
C GLY A 505 3.02 28.95 20.86
N ASP A 506 4.25 29.28 21.26
CA ASP A 506 4.59 30.58 21.87
C ASP A 506 5.13 31.61 20.85
N TYR A 507 5.34 31.19 19.60
CA TYR A 507 5.86 32.01 18.51
C TYR A 507 4.76 32.38 17.50
N ASP A 508 4.90 33.54 16.85
CA ASP A 508 3.99 33.96 15.78
C ASP A 508 4.09 33.00 14.57
N ARG A 509 2.98 32.34 14.24
CA ARG A 509 2.93 31.35 13.16
C ARG A 509 3.25 31.95 11.80
N ALA A 510 2.78 33.17 11.50
CA ALA A 510 3.05 33.79 10.21
C ALA A 510 4.56 34.06 10.02
N ALA A 511 5.23 34.49 11.08
CA ALA A 511 6.67 34.69 11.07
C ALA A 511 7.47 33.37 10.94
N LEU A 512 6.98 32.27 11.53
CA LEU A 512 7.57 30.95 11.32
C LEU A 512 7.36 30.44 9.89
N ASP A 513 6.20 30.71 9.28
CA ASP A 513 5.91 30.36 7.88
C ASP A 513 6.92 31.07 6.93
N GLU A 514 7.24 32.34 7.18
CA GLU A 514 8.26 33.08 6.41
C GLU A 514 9.67 32.46 6.52
N LEU A 515 10.04 31.96 7.70
CA LEU A 515 11.30 31.26 7.92
C LEU A 515 11.32 29.89 7.24
N ALA A 516 10.21 29.15 7.26
CA ALA A 516 10.06 27.89 6.55
C ALA A 516 10.21 28.10 5.03
N GLU A 517 9.55 29.13 4.47
CA GLU A 517 9.69 29.49 3.05
C GLU A 517 11.13 29.92 2.70
N SER A 518 11.79 30.65 3.60
CA SER A 518 13.20 31.01 3.43
C SER A 518 14.11 29.78 3.41
N LEU A 519 13.88 28.82 4.32
CA LEU A 519 14.61 27.55 4.36
C LEU A 519 14.43 26.78 3.04
N ARG A 520 13.18 26.60 2.61
CA ARG A 520 12.84 25.96 1.31
C ARG A 520 13.58 26.66 0.16
N GLY A 521 13.47 27.98 0.08
CA GLY A 521 14.05 28.79 -0.98
C GLY A 521 15.59 28.77 -1.00
N VAL A 522 16.24 28.61 0.15
CA VAL A 522 17.70 28.43 0.20
C VAL A 522 18.08 27.04 -0.29
N LEU A 523 17.42 25.99 0.20
CA LEU A 523 17.74 24.61 -0.18
C LEU A 523 17.52 24.35 -1.67
N SER A 524 16.42 24.84 -2.26
CA SER A 524 16.14 24.68 -3.68
C SER A 524 17.15 25.40 -4.60
N ARG A 525 17.84 26.44 -4.10
CA ARG A 525 18.91 27.11 -4.84
C ARG A 525 20.23 26.34 -4.82
N PHE A 526 20.55 25.68 -3.72
CA PHE A 526 21.80 24.94 -3.57
C PHE A 526 21.71 23.50 -4.10
N TYR A 527 20.51 22.92 -4.14
CA TYR A 527 20.30 21.53 -4.53
C TYR A 527 19.27 21.44 -5.65
N THR A 528 19.65 20.81 -6.76
CA THR A 528 18.82 20.72 -7.98
C THR A 528 17.66 19.73 -7.86
N GLY A 529 17.56 19.01 -6.76
CA GLY A 529 16.58 17.96 -6.55
C GLY A 529 16.90 17.10 -5.32
N PRO A 530 16.04 16.12 -5.00
CA PRO A 530 16.14 15.33 -3.78
C PRO A 530 17.43 14.53 -3.70
N GLN A 531 17.85 13.91 -4.81
CA GLN A 531 19.09 13.14 -4.84
C GLN A 531 20.31 14.01 -4.52
N ALA A 532 20.40 15.22 -5.09
CA ALA A 532 21.51 16.13 -4.83
C ALA A 532 21.57 16.60 -3.37
N LEU A 533 20.42 16.86 -2.75
CA LEU A 533 20.33 17.22 -1.34
C LEU A 533 20.73 16.04 -0.45
N ILE A 534 20.19 14.85 -0.69
CA ILE A 534 20.41 13.66 0.15
C ILE A 534 21.86 13.19 0.05
N ASP A 535 22.45 13.16 -1.15
CA ASP A 535 23.86 12.79 -1.33
C ASP A 535 24.79 13.82 -0.66
N ALA A 536 24.46 15.12 -0.75
CA ALA A 536 25.20 16.16 -0.02
C ALA A 536 25.11 15.95 1.50
N TRP A 537 23.90 15.71 2.02
CA TRP A 537 23.67 15.52 3.44
C TRP A 537 24.42 14.31 3.98
N ALA A 538 24.28 13.14 3.34
CA ALA A 538 24.97 11.93 3.78
C ALA A 538 26.50 12.08 3.73
N THR A 539 27.02 12.88 2.80
CA THR A 539 28.46 13.14 2.69
C THR A 539 28.95 14.04 3.82
N TRP A 540 28.22 15.10 4.14
CA TRP A 540 28.56 16.00 5.25
C TRP A 540 28.40 15.32 6.62
N GLU A 541 27.31 14.59 6.84
CA GLU A 541 27.07 13.81 8.06
C GLU A 541 28.19 12.77 8.30
N ALA A 542 28.64 12.08 7.26
CA ALA A 542 29.74 11.12 7.38
C ALA A 542 31.08 11.78 7.70
N ALA A 543 31.30 13.02 7.27
CA ALA A 543 32.57 13.73 7.45
C ALA A 543 32.64 14.52 8.78
N LEU A 544 31.48 14.91 9.33
CA LEU A 544 31.35 15.68 10.57
C LEU A 544 30.35 15.01 11.53
N PRO A 545 30.68 13.83 12.09
CA PRO A 545 29.82 13.17 13.06
C PRO A 545 29.62 14.02 14.32
N GLU A 546 28.41 14.00 14.87
CA GLU A 546 28.02 14.81 16.02
C GLU A 546 28.41 14.14 17.35
N GLY A 547 29.70 14.15 17.67
CA GLY A 547 30.20 13.70 18.98
C GLY A 547 29.73 12.30 19.37
N ASP A 548 28.99 12.19 20.47
CA ASP A 548 28.46 10.92 21.01
C ASP A 548 27.13 10.49 20.38
N GLU A 549 26.52 11.30 19.49
CA GLU A 549 25.27 10.95 18.82
C GLU A 549 25.50 9.88 17.73
N PRO A 550 24.53 8.96 17.54
CA PRO A 550 24.62 8.00 16.45
C PRO A 550 24.53 8.73 15.11
N SER A 551 25.43 8.36 14.19
CA SER A 551 25.43 8.91 12.83
C SER A 551 24.11 8.64 12.10
N LEU A 552 23.58 9.66 11.43
CA LEU A 552 22.33 9.59 10.66
C LEU A 552 22.53 9.13 9.20
N VAL A 553 23.73 8.68 8.82
CA VAL A 553 24.05 8.35 7.41
C VAL A 553 23.12 7.28 6.83
N ALA A 554 22.70 6.30 7.61
CA ALA A 554 21.82 5.23 7.14
C ALA A 554 20.41 5.76 6.89
N GLU A 555 19.88 6.52 7.85
CA GLU A 555 18.59 7.22 7.83
C GLU A 555 18.49 8.15 6.62
N ILE A 556 19.52 8.97 6.39
CA ILE A 556 19.59 9.89 5.24
C ILE A 556 19.62 9.10 3.92
N ARG A 557 20.43 8.04 3.83
CA ARG A 557 20.56 7.26 2.58
C ARG A 557 19.31 6.47 2.24
N TRP A 558 18.55 6.02 3.24
CA TRP A 558 17.26 5.36 3.02
C TRP A 558 16.35 6.23 2.15
N HIS A 559 16.31 7.53 2.42
CA HIS A 559 15.48 8.49 1.68
C HIS A 559 15.86 8.66 0.20
N ARG A 560 17.06 8.22 -0.22
CA ARG A 560 17.47 8.21 -1.62
C ARG A 560 16.93 7.00 -2.37
N ASP A 561 16.89 5.86 -1.67
CA ASP A 561 16.72 4.55 -2.28
C ASP A 561 15.24 4.07 -2.23
N ASP A 562 14.44 4.55 -1.26
CA ASP A 562 13.00 4.26 -1.18
C ASP A 562 12.16 5.23 -2.05
N PRO A 563 11.37 4.73 -3.03
CA PRO A 563 10.58 5.59 -3.92
C PRO A 563 9.42 6.31 -3.22
N GLY A 564 9.01 5.86 -2.03
CA GLY A 564 7.98 6.51 -1.22
C GLY A 564 8.52 7.70 -0.41
N SER A 565 9.84 7.77 -0.21
CA SER A 565 10.52 8.82 0.56
C SER A 565 9.93 10.23 0.35
N PRO A 566 9.58 10.95 1.44
CA PRO A 566 9.02 12.29 1.37
C PRO A 566 9.76 13.27 0.46
N PHE A 567 11.09 13.18 0.41
CA PHE A 567 11.94 14.08 -0.37
C PHE A 567 11.65 14.03 -1.87
N HIS A 568 11.27 12.87 -2.41
CA HIS A 568 10.91 12.72 -3.83
C HIS A 568 9.63 13.45 -4.22
N TRP A 569 8.85 13.86 -3.22
CA TRP A 569 7.51 14.41 -3.38
C TRP A 569 7.37 15.83 -2.84
N LEU A 570 8.47 16.45 -2.42
CA LEU A 570 8.52 17.87 -2.10
C LEU A 570 8.42 18.73 -3.36
N ASP A 571 8.03 19.99 -3.18
CA ASP A 571 7.96 20.96 -4.26
C ASP A 571 9.34 21.59 -4.54
N TRP A 572 10.05 21.05 -5.53
CA TRP A 572 11.41 21.45 -5.92
C TRP A 572 11.48 22.58 -6.96
N HIS A 573 10.35 23.05 -7.50
CA HIS A 573 10.32 23.95 -8.68
C HIS A 573 9.43 25.18 -8.52
#